data_AF-A0A2D4EZK9-F1
#
_entry.id   AF-A0A2D4EZK9-F1
#
_cell.length_a   1.000
_cell.length_b   1.000
_cell.length_c   1.000
_cell.angle_alpha   90.00
_cell.angle_beta   90.00
_cell.angle_gamma   90.00
#
_symmetry.space_group_name_H-M   'P 1'
#
loop_
_entity.id
_entity.type
_entity.pdbx_description
1 polymer ?
#
loop_
_entity_poly.entity_id
_entity_poly.type
_entity_poly.pdbx_seq_one_letter_code
_entity_poly.pdbx_strand_id
1 'polypeptide(L)'
;VLLFSGKRKSGKDFVAEEIQSRLGLDVCTILRLSGPLKEQYAKEHGLDFRRLLDATDYKELYRQDMIRWGEERRQSSPGFFCRIVVEGVTQPVWIVSDTRRSSDVEWFRDVYGDLVQI
;
A
#
# COMPACT_ATOMS: atom_id res chain seq x y z
N VAL A 1 13.58 2.27 3.42
CA VAL A 1 12.25 2.04 2.81
C VAL A 1 12.43 1.83 1.31
N LEU A 2 11.97 0.69 0.79
CA LEU A 2 12.04 0.34 -0.63
C LEU A 2 10.64 0.56 -1.25
N LEU A 3 10.53 1.47 -2.22
CA LEU A 3 9.25 1.83 -2.85
C LEU A 3 9.12 1.13 -4.20
N PHE A 4 8.28 0.10 -4.26
CA PHE A 4 8.11 -0.64 -5.51
C PHE A 4 6.93 -0.07 -6.30
N SER A 5 7.15 0.08 -7.60
CA SER A 5 6.12 0.45 -8.57
C SER A 5 6.23 -0.44 -9.80
N GLY A 6 5.10 -0.77 -10.41
CA GLY A 6 5.07 -1.68 -11.56
C GLY A 6 3.65 -1.99 -12.02
N LYS A 7 3.51 -2.22 -13.34
CA LYS A 7 2.23 -2.62 -13.94
C LYS A 7 1.84 -4.04 -13.50
N ARG A 8 0.56 -4.36 -13.63
CA ARG A 8 0.05 -5.70 -13.32
C ARG A 8 0.79 -6.76 -14.17
N LYS A 9 1.13 -7.90 -13.55
CA LYS A 9 1.88 -9.01 -14.17
C LYS A 9 3.34 -8.68 -14.56
N SER A 10 3.96 -7.66 -13.97
CA SER A 10 5.38 -7.34 -14.18
C SER A 10 6.35 -8.11 -13.26
N GLY A 11 5.84 -9.00 -12.39
CA GLY A 11 6.68 -9.75 -11.43
C GLY A 11 7.07 -8.98 -10.16
N LYS A 12 6.61 -7.74 -9.98
CA LYS A 12 6.89 -6.90 -8.79
C LYS A 12 6.63 -7.61 -7.46
N ASP A 13 5.48 -8.27 -7.35
CA ASP A 13 5.05 -8.93 -6.11
C ASP A 13 5.97 -10.12 -5.80
N PHE A 14 6.36 -10.89 -6.83
CA PHE A 14 7.33 -11.97 -6.71
C PHE A 14 8.69 -11.47 -6.19
N VAL A 15 9.20 -10.35 -6.72
CA VAL A 15 10.47 -9.77 -6.25
C VAL A 15 10.37 -9.29 -4.80
N ALA A 16 9.26 -8.64 -4.42
CA ALA A 16 9.04 -8.20 -3.05
C ALA A 16 9.00 -9.38 -2.06
N GLU A 17 8.28 -10.44 -2.42
CA GLU A 17 8.18 -11.68 -1.64
C GLU A 17 9.52 -12.40 -1.52
N GLU A 18 10.31 -12.45 -2.59
CA GLU A 18 11.65 -13.05 -2.58
C GLU A 18 12.63 -12.27 -1.68
N ILE A 19 12.60 -10.94 -1.71
CA ILE A 19 13.43 -10.10 -0.83
C ILE A 19 13.05 -10.34 0.64
N GLN A 20 11.75 -10.35 0.95
CA GLN A 20 11.27 -10.62 2.31
C GLN A 20 11.67 -12.02 2.76
N SER A 21 11.52 -13.03 1.90
CA SER A 21 11.90 -14.42 2.18
C SER A 21 13.38 -14.54 2.55
N ARG A 22 14.27 -13.84 1.83
CA ARG A 22 15.71 -13.85 2.10
C ARG A 22 16.13 -13.09 3.35
N LEU A 23 15.46 -11.99 3.67
CA LEU A 23 15.77 -11.17 4.85
C LEU A 23 15.13 -11.70 6.14
N GLY A 24 14.02 -12.44 6.02
CA GLY A 24 13.22 -12.92 7.14
C GLY A 24 12.18 -11.89 7.63
N LEU A 25 11.10 -12.39 8.22
CA LEU A 25 9.94 -11.60 8.68
C LEU A 25 10.26 -10.65 9.85
N ASP A 26 11.29 -10.97 10.63
CA ASP A 26 11.76 -10.13 11.75
C ASP A 26 12.51 -8.88 11.25
N VAL A 27 13.06 -8.94 10.03
CA VAL A 27 13.88 -7.88 9.43
C VAL A 27 13.11 -7.11 8.38
N CYS A 28 12.27 -7.78 7.59
CA CYS A 28 11.63 -7.22 6.41
C CYS A 28 10.11 -7.42 6.43
N THR A 29 9.39 -6.33 6.18
CA THR A 29 7.93 -6.36 6.01
C THR A 29 7.49 -5.79 4.67
N ILE A 30 6.42 -6.37 4.11
CA ILE A 30 5.76 -5.87 2.90
C ILE A 30 4.54 -5.05 3.30
N LEU A 31 4.62 -3.75 3.04
CA LEU A 31 3.54 -2.79 3.26
C LEU A 31 2.73 -2.63 1.96
N ARG A 32 1.40 -2.61 2.08
CA ARG A 32 0.48 -2.46 0.95
C ARG A 32 -0.46 -1.27 1.20
N LEU A 33 -0.30 -0.18 0.45
CA LEU A 33 -1.16 1.01 0.50
C LEU A 33 -2.61 0.68 0.13
N SER A 34 -2.83 -0.36 -0.68
CA SER A 34 -4.18 -0.84 -0.97
C SER A 34 -4.89 -1.48 0.22
N GLY A 35 -4.18 -1.90 1.27
CA GLY A 35 -4.77 -2.42 2.51
C GLY A 35 -5.59 -1.34 3.24
N PRO A 36 -4.96 -0.24 3.70
CA PRO A 36 -5.65 0.90 4.32
C PRO A 36 -6.75 1.50 3.45
N LEU A 37 -6.57 1.55 2.12
CA LEU A 37 -7.61 1.98 1.20
C LEU A 37 -8.89 1.15 1.35
N LYS A 38 -8.77 -0.19 1.27
CA LYS A 38 -9.91 -1.10 1.37
C LYS A 38 -10.54 -1.06 2.76
N GLU A 39 -9.73 -0.98 3.81
CA GLU A 39 -10.21 -0.95 5.18
C GLU A 39 -11.02 0.30 5.48
N GLN A 40 -10.48 1.47 5.16
CA GLN A 40 -11.16 2.74 5.42
C GLN A 40 -12.40 2.91 4.54
N TYR A 41 -12.34 2.48 3.26
CA TYR A 41 -13.50 2.47 2.37
C TYR A 41 -14.61 1.54 2.90
N ALA A 42 -14.25 0.33 3.34
CA ALA A 42 -15.22 -0.59 3.91
C ALA A 42 -15.88 -0.02 5.18
N LYS A 43 -15.08 0.57 6.07
CA LYS A 43 -15.57 1.18 7.30
C LYS A 43 -16.55 2.32 7.04
N GLU A 44 -16.23 3.21 6.10
CA GLU A 44 -17.08 4.37 5.80
C GLU A 44 -18.37 3.99 5.06
N HIS A 45 -18.37 2.88 4.32
CA HIS A 45 -19.51 2.48 3.48
C HIS A 45 -20.24 1.24 4.01
N GLY A 46 -19.91 0.78 5.23
CA GLY A 46 -20.54 -0.40 5.85
C GLY A 46 -20.34 -1.69 5.07
N LEU A 47 -19.20 -1.83 4.38
CA LEU A 47 -18.87 -3.01 3.57
C LEU A 47 -18.05 -4.03 4.39
N ASP A 48 -18.03 -5.27 3.91
CA ASP A 48 -17.18 -6.31 4.49
C ASP A 48 -15.73 -6.16 3.99
N PHE A 49 -14.85 -5.67 4.86
CA PHE A 49 -13.44 -5.51 4.57
C PHE A 49 -12.77 -6.82 4.12
N ARG A 50 -13.10 -7.96 4.74
CA ARG A 50 -12.47 -9.25 4.40
C ARG A 50 -12.77 -9.62 2.96
N ARG A 51 -14.00 -9.38 2.51
CA ARG A 51 -14.40 -9.64 1.12
C ARG A 51 -13.73 -8.69 0.11
N LEU A 52 -13.32 -7.49 0.51
CA LEU A 52 -12.54 -6.57 -0.34
C LEU A 52 -11.06 -6.97 -0.46
N LEU A 53 -10.54 -7.76 0.48
CA LEU A 53 -9.18 -8.30 0.39
C LEU A 53 -9.09 -9.36 -0.73
N ASP A 54 -10.13 -10.19 -0.88
CA ASP A 54 -10.15 -11.33 -1.80
C ASP A 54 -10.26 -10.96 -3.29
N ALA A 55 -9.95 -11.93 -4.15
CA ALA A 55 -10.12 -11.83 -5.60
C ALA A 55 -11.55 -12.16 -6.07
N THR A 56 -12.56 -11.64 -5.36
CA THR A 56 -13.98 -11.92 -5.66
C THR A 56 -14.63 -10.83 -6.52
N ASP A 57 -15.74 -11.18 -7.18
CA ASP A 57 -16.58 -10.22 -7.93
C ASP A 57 -17.08 -9.08 -7.04
N TYR A 58 -17.24 -9.35 -5.73
CA TYR A 58 -17.61 -8.34 -4.75
C TYR A 58 -16.62 -7.17 -4.73
N LYS A 59 -15.30 -7.46 -4.77
CA LYS A 59 -14.29 -6.40 -4.84
C LYS A 59 -14.33 -5.66 -6.17
N GLU A 60 -14.52 -6.38 -7.28
CA GLU A 60 -14.54 -5.74 -8.61
C GLU A 60 -15.75 -4.82 -8.77
N LEU A 61 -16.90 -5.13 -8.17
CA LEU A 61 -18.09 -4.28 -8.13
C LEU A 61 -17.78 -2.87 -7.58
N TYR A 62 -17.01 -2.78 -6.50
CA TYR A 62 -16.68 -1.50 -5.84
C TYR A 62 -15.34 -0.90 -6.30
N ARG A 63 -14.63 -1.53 -7.26
CA ARG A 63 -13.25 -1.15 -7.56
C ARG A 63 -13.12 0.28 -8.07
N GLN A 64 -14.02 0.71 -8.96
CA GLN A 64 -13.98 2.06 -9.51
C GLN A 64 -14.29 3.12 -8.45
N ASP A 65 -15.33 2.90 -7.65
CA ASP A 65 -15.73 3.82 -6.58
C ASP A 65 -14.66 3.92 -5.50
N MET A 66 -14.06 2.79 -5.10
CA MET A 66 -12.96 2.77 -4.15
C MET A 66 -11.72 3.50 -4.67
N ILE A 67 -11.41 3.39 -5.96
CA ILE A 67 -10.32 4.17 -6.57
C ILE A 67 -10.63 5.66 -6.48
N ARG A 68 -11.84 6.07 -6.90
CA ARG A 68 -12.26 7.48 -6.88
C ARG A 68 -12.21 8.05 -5.47
N TRP A 69 -12.83 7.38 -4.50
CA TRP A 69 -12.80 7.74 -3.09
C TRP A 69 -11.36 7.84 -2.56
N GLY A 70 -10.51 6.88 -2.93
CA GLY A 70 -9.09 6.90 -2.56
C GLY A 70 -8.34 8.11 -3.12
N GLU A 71 -8.62 8.53 -4.36
CA GLU A 71 -8.04 9.74 -4.93
C GLU A 71 -8.53 11.02 -4.21
N GLU A 72 -9.82 11.10 -3.88
CA GLU A 72 -10.39 12.22 -3.12
C GLU A 72 -9.71 12.36 -1.74
N ARG A 73 -9.44 11.24 -1.06
CA ARG A 73 -8.66 11.21 0.20
C ARG A 73 -7.22 11.65 0.01
N ARG A 74 -6.53 11.19 -1.05
CA ARG A 74 -5.15 11.60 -1.35
C ARG A 74 -5.04 13.08 -1.71
N GLN A 75 -6.02 13.63 -2.42
CA GLN A 75 -6.06 15.06 -2.77
C GLN A 75 -6.26 15.92 -1.52
N SER A 76 -7.15 15.51 -0.62
CA SER A 76 -7.43 16.24 0.62
C SER A 76 -6.28 16.13 1.62
N SER A 77 -5.60 14.98 1.65
CA SER A 77 -4.47 14.73 2.56
C SER A 77 -3.43 13.83 1.91
N PRO A 78 -2.39 14.41 1.28
CA PRO A 78 -1.24 13.66 0.80
C PRO A 78 -0.66 12.77 1.91
N GLY A 79 -0.33 11.53 1.58
CA GLY A 79 0.16 10.54 2.53
C GLY A 79 -0.87 9.94 3.49
N PHE A 80 -2.18 10.15 3.29
CA PHE A 80 -3.23 9.56 4.14
C PHE A 80 -3.04 8.04 4.35
N PHE A 81 -2.93 7.27 3.27
CA PHE A 81 -2.71 5.82 3.36
C PHE A 81 -1.28 5.47 3.79
N CYS A 82 -0.30 6.32 3.46
CA CYS A 82 1.09 6.09 3.84
C CYS A 82 1.28 6.16 5.35
N ARG A 83 0.64 7.11 6.03
CA ARG A 83 0.65 7.20 7.51
C ARG A 83 0.05 5.96 8.16
N ILE A 84 -1.07 5.47 7.64
CA ILE A 84 -1.74 4.28 8.19
C ILE A 84 -0.88 3.03 7.98
N VAL A 85 -0.27 2.87 6.80
CA VAL A 85 0.47 1.63 6.49
C VAL A 85 1.76 1.47 7.29
N VAL A 86 2.36 2.58 7.74
CA VAL A 86 3.61 2.55 8.53
C VAL A 86 3.36 2.53 10.04
N GLU A 87 2.11 2.70 10.47
CA GLU A 87 1.77 2.73 11.89
C GLU A 87 2.04 1.36 12.54
N GLY A 88 2.81 1.36 13.63
CA GLY A 88 3.15 0.16 14.39
C GLY A 88 4.15 -0.78 13.73
N VAL A 89 4.76 -0.39 12.60
CA VAL A 89 5.77 -1.22 11.92
C VAL A 89 7.11 -1.12 12.64
N THR A 90 7.67 -2.26 13.04
CA THR A 90 8.92 -2.34 13.84
C THR A 90 10.11 -2.87 13.07
N GLN A 91 9.88 -3.55 11.94
CA GLN A 91 10.94 -4.11 11.10
C GLN A 91 11.88 -3.00 10.60
N PRO A 92 13.19 -3.22 10.48
CA PRO A 92 14.11 -2.21 9.94
C PRO A 92 14.00 -2.03 8.41
N VAL A 93 13.52 -3.03 7.66
CA VAL A 93 13.39 -2.97 6.20
C VAL A 93 11.93 -3.02 5.80
N TRP A 94 11.47 -2.00 5.05
CA TRP A 94 10.09 -1.92 4.58
C TRP A 94 10.06 -1.94 3.06
N ILE A 95 9.25 -2.83 2.49
CA ILE A 95 8.94 -2.85 1.07
C ILE A 95 7.51 -2.34 0.90
N VAL A 96 7.36 -1.11 0.39
CA VAL A 96 6.05 -0.57 0.04
C VAL A 96 5.73 -1.05 -1.37
N SER A 97 4.96 -2.13 -1.46
CA SER A 97 4.89 -2.93 -2.68
C SER A 97 3.99 -2.35 -3.78
N ASP A 98 3.08 -1.42 -3.48
CA ASP A 98 2.06 -0.94 -4.41
C ASP A 98 1.92 0.58 -4.44
N THR A 99 3.05 1.29 -4.44
CA THR A 99 3.07 2.73 -4.75
C THR A 99 2.56 2.97 -6.17
N ARG A 100 1.64 3.93 -6.33
CA ARG A 100 0.96 4.17 -7.62
C ARG A 100 0.97 5.64 -8.04
N ARG A 101 1.12 6.55 -7.09
CA ARG A 101 1.10 8.00 -7.32
C ARG A 101 2.44 8.60 -6.96
N SER A 102 2.82 9.69 -7.64
CA SER A 102 4.03 10.45 -7.29
C SER A 102 3.94 10.99 -5.86
N SER A 103 2.74 11.36 -5.40
CA SER A 103 2.50 11.81 -4.04
C SER A 103 2.77 10.75 -2.98
N ASP A 104 2.64 9.45 -3.30
CA ASP A 104 3.07 8.38 -2.39
C ASP A 104 4.60 8.46 -2.20
N VAL A 105 5.34 8.59 -3.31
CA VAL A 105 6.80 8.66 -3.34
C VAL A 105 7.33 9.93 -2.66
N GLU A 106 6.73 11.07 -2.99
CA GLU A 106 7.06 12.38 -2.38
C GLU A 106 6.88 12.30 -0.87
N TRP A 107 5.75 11.78 -0.39
CA TRP A 107 5.52 11.66 1.06
C TRP A 107 6.58 10.80 1.76
N PHE A 108 6.94 9.64 1.20
CA PHE A 108 7.97 8.79 1.80
C PHE A 108 9.35 9.48 1.79
N ARG A 109 9.70 10.19 0.71
CA ARG A 109 10.95 10.97 0.63
C ARG A 109 10.98 12.09 1.65
N ASP A 110 9.88 12.82 1.81
CA ASP A 110 9.79 13.93 2.76
C ASP A 110 9.93 13.45 4.22
N VAL A 111 9.38 12.28 4.54
CA VAL A 111 9.37 11.75 5.91
C VAL A 111 10.65 10.97 6.26
N TYR A 112 11.20 10.19 5.33
CA TYR A 112 12.31 9.27 5.59
C TYR A 112 13.62 9.64 4.88
N GLY A 113 13.62 10.67 4.03
CA GLY A 113 14.82 11.22 3.38
C GLY A 113 15.64 10.17 2.62
N ASP A 114 16.95 10.16 2.89
CA ASP A 114 17.94 9.32 2.21
C ASP A 114 17.76 7.81 2.47
N LEU A 115 16.91 7.43 3.43
CA LEU A 115 16.56 6.03 3.68
C LEU A 115 15.62 5.44 2.62
N VAL A 116 15.09 6.28 1.72
CA VAL A 116 14.16 5.87 0.65
C VAL A 116 14.92 5.46 -0.60
N GLN A 117 14.55 4.29 -1.14
CA GLN A 117 15.02 3.78 -2.44
C GLN A 117 13.80 3.46 -3.31
N ILE A 118 13.89 3.64 -4.63
CA ILE A 118 12.80 3.41 -5.61
C ILE A 118 13.24 2.39 -6.63
#